data_AF-A0A8E2EGA2-F1
#
_entry.id   AF-A0A8E2EGA2-F1
#
_cell.length_a   1.000
_cell.length_b   1.000
_cell.length_c   1.000
_cell.angle_alpha   90.00
_cell.angle_beta   90.00
_cell.angle_gamma   90.00
#
_symmetry.space_group_name_H-M   'P 1'
#
loop_
_entity.id
_entity.type
_entity.pdbx_description
1 polymer ?
#
loop_
_entity_poly.entity_id
_entity_poly.type
_entity_poly.pdbx_seq_one_letter_code
_entity_poly.pdbx_strand_id
1 'polypeptide(L)'
;MAIISDLSNELLVHIYSNLGSIDDALHLGRTCSTTHIILENPKFHLSIMRSIIMSSDIHRFDICLCKVLDLHSKFVDHYSSGGALISGAPTSSPHPTSNTFGYFDQELWERVMQGPLHTLKDSHVYDILARWQGLRVLQDLYLARELTDYDYINPLNINPRFQMDRLDTLQDRSYSHYSRCHPQAHGTLQPHSRVLDSHQTARFYSAVTYYWLINEIRWCLSHITFKNIQYLFGLRYTFQTHLETLTASPLLFTLDVLSIYEFLYLHLLPNHSRCFEEQDPAKTLLTCPSRHHEDRAQGFQECLAYASSFLQPPDLIDLAIRDRLVHKWPYAFLPYPDSFYTHTHPTPDAHYNITNCSFSYRGPPTMFQSVTPYPVLVLTEGHHAYLKSRVFVTFKDGGTRPNPRTIEEVFIERWSEEVRGSVFFWAQSSIKAEMLMERWREEKPVKRQLRPRRA
;
A
#
# COMPACT_ATOMS: atom_id res chain seq x y z
N MET A 1 24.06 35.63 -3.32
CA MET A 1 23.69 34.77 -2.18
C MET A 1 23.86 35.43 -0.80
N ALA A 2 24.48 36.61 -0.68
CA ALA A 2 24.70 37.31 0.60
C ALA A 2 23.43 37.90 1.29
N ILE A 3 22.21 37.68 0.77
CA ILE A 3 20.99 38.32 1.34
C ILE A 3 20.30 37.41 2.37
N ILE A 4 20.41 36.08 2.24
CA ILE A 4 19.70 35.14 3.12
C ILE A 4 20.45 34.92 4.43
N SER A 5 21.80 34.90 4.41
CA SER A 5 22.63 34.71 5.60
C SER A 5 22.52 35.82 6.63
N ASP A 6 22.06 37.00 6.21
CA ASP A 6 22.01 38.21 7.02
C ASP A 6 20.62 38.42 7.65
N LEU A 7 19.67 37.51 7.36
CA LEU A 7 18.34 37.52 7.96
C LEU A 7 18.39 37.05 9.41
N SER A 8 17.46 37.58 10.23
CA SER A 8 17.29 37.10 11.60
C SER A 8 16.79 35.65 11.62
N ASN A 9 17.04 34.96 12.73
CA ASN A 9 16.60 33.56 12.89
C ASN A 9 15.09 33.41 12.72
N GLU A 10 14.29 34.39 13.15
CA GLU A 10 12.83 34.38 13.01
C GLU A 10 12.41 34.42 11.54
N LEU A 11 13.06 35.25 10.73
CA LEU A 11 12.81 35.33 9.29
C LEU A 11 13.24 34.05 8.58
N LEU A 12 14.38 33.46 8.98
CA LEU A 12 14.82 32.19 8.44
C LEU A 12 13.84 31.06 8.77
N VAL A 13 13.39 30.94 10.03
CA VAL A 13 12.37 29.96 10.44
C VAL A 13 11.07 30.17 9.66
N HIS A 14 10.68 31.42 9.40
CA HIS A 14 9.51 31.72 8.59
C HIS A 14 9.69 31.27 7.13
N ILE A 15 10.85 31.53 6.51
CA ILE A 15 11.16 31.05 5.15
C ILE A 15 11.08 29.53 5.10
N TYR A 16 11.76 28.85 6.02
CA TYR A 16 11.75 27.39 6.14
C TYR A 16 10.34 26.81 6.27
N SER A 17 9.50 27.42 7.10
CA SER A 17 8.13 26.96 7.37
C SER A 17 7.18 27.08 6.18
N ASN A 18 7.56 27.85 5.16
CA ASN A 18 6.83 28.06 3.90
C ASN A 18 7.42 27.28 2.71
N LEU A 19 8.43 26.43 2.93
CA LEU A 19 8.95 25.55 1.88
C LEU A 19 7.94 24.43 1.55
N GLY A 20 7.96 23.94 0.32
CA GLY A 20 6.96 23.00 -0.19
C GLY A 20 7.15 21.56 0.27
N SER A 21 8.36 21.19 0.71
CA SER A 21 8.70 19.83 1.11
C SER A 21 9.81 19.76 2.17
N ILE A 22 9.89 18.60 2.83
CA ILE A 22 10.98 18.28 3.77
C ILE A 22 12.34 18.39 3.07
N ASP A 23 12.42 17.95 1.81
CA ASP A 23 13.66 17.97 1.04
C ASP A 23 14.13 19.39 0.74
N ASP A 24 13.21 20.31 0.43
CA ASP A 24 13.55 21.71 0.20
C ASP A 24 14.17 22.33 1.46
N ALA A 25 13.63 22.02 2.64
CA ALA A 25 14.19 22.45 3.92
C ALA A 25 15.58 21.85 4.15
N LEU A 26 15.73 20.53 4.00
CA LEU A 26 17.02 19.88 4.17
C LEU A 26 18.06 20.38 3.16
N HIS A 27 17.65 20.65 1.92
CA HIS A 27 18.51 21.20 0.87
C HIS A 27 18.95 22.62 1.22
N LEU A 28 18.03 23.51 1.61
CA LEU A 28 18.36 24.87 2.06
C LEU A 28 19.33 24.86 3.24
N GLY A 29 19.13 23.95 4.19
CA GLY A 29 20.02 23.78 5.35
C GLY A 29 21.42 23.25 5.01
N ARG A 30 21.63 22.72 3.80
CA ARG A 30 22.94 22.29 3.32
C ARG A 30 23.66 23.38 2.51
N THR A 31 23.00 24.48 2.16
CA THR A 31 23.59 25.52 1.31
C THR A 31 24.61 26.41 2.04
N CYS A 32 24.44 26.71 3.32
CA CYS A 32 25.42 27.42 4.14
C CYS A 32 25.30 27.09 5.63
N SER A 33 26.32 27.45 6.43
CA SER A 33 26.35 27.16 7.87
C SER A 33 25.26 27.89 8.65
N THR A 34 24.90 29.13 8.28
CA THR A 34 23.87 29.90 8.98
C THR A 34 22.50 29.22 8.88
N THR A 35 22.13 28.76 7.68
CA THR A 35 20.85 28.04 7.49
C THR A 35 20.89 26.67 8.15
N HIS A 36 22.04 26.00 8.18
CA HIS A 36 22.22 24.75 8.91
C HIS A 36 21.94 24.89 10.42
N ILE A 37 22.47 25.94 11.06
CA ILE A 37 22.30 26.21 12.50
C ILE A 37 20.82 26.33 12.89
N ILE A 38 19.96 26.82 11.99
CA ILE A 38 18.51 26.87 12.22
C ILE A 38 17.91 25.47 12.38
N LEU A 39 18.36 24.50 11.57
CA LEU A 39 17.90 23.12 11.66
C LEU A 39 18.58 22.33 12.79
N GLU A 40 19.75 22.75 13.26
CA GLU A 40 20.40 22.16 14.44
C GLU A 40 19.64 22.47 15.74
N ASN A 41 18.91 23.58 15.80
CA ASN A 41 18.06 23.90 16.94
C ASN A 41 16.80 23.00 16.96
N PRO A 42 16.62 22.11 17.95
CA PRO A 42 15.52 21.14 17.93
C PRO A 42 14.13 21.77 17.92
N LYS A 43 13.96 22.93 18.58
CA LYS A 43 12.67 23.63 18.64
C LYS A 43 12.30 24.22 17.29
N PHE A 44 13.26 24.86 16.62
CA PHE A 44 13.05 25.39 15.27
C PHE A 44 12.85 24.28 14.26
N HIS A 45 13.66 23.22 14.31
CA HIS A 45 13.51 22.05 13.45
C HIS A 45 12.09 21.46 13.53
N LEU A 46 11.60 21.17 14.74
CA LEU A 46 10.26 20.63 14.94
C LEU A 46 9.17 21.59 14.46
N SER A 47 9.31 22.89 14.73
CA SER A 47 8.35 23.89 14.26
C SER A 47 8.28 23.97 12.73
N ILE A 48 9.44 23.98 12.07
CA ILE A 48 9.59 24.03 10.62
C ILE A 48 8.97 22.77 9.99
N MET A 49 9.40 21.59 10.43
CA MET A 49 8.95 20.32 9.85
C MET A 49 7.45 20.12 10.07
N ARG A 50 6.93 20.50 11.24
CA ARG A 50 5.48 20.50 11.48
C ARG A 50 4.74 21.40 10.50
N SER A 51 5.23 22.62 10.28
CA SER A 51 4.60 23.55 9.34
C SER A 51 4.55 22.97 7.93
N ILE A 52 5.67 22.45 7.43
CA ILE A 52 5.78 21.81 6.11
C ILE A 52 4.84 20.60 6.00
N ILE A 53 4.82 19.71 6.99
CA ILE A 53 3.96 18.52 6.99
C ILE A 53 2.48 18.91 6.98
N MET A 54 2.09 19.94 7.72
CA MET A 54 0.70 20.39 7.81
C MET A 54 0.23 21.15 6.57
N SER A 55 1.13 21.82 5.84
CA SER A 55 0.80 22.61 4.65
C SER A 55 0.99 21.86 3.32
N SER A 56 1.80 20.80 3.31
CA SER A 56 2.15 20.07 2.10
C SER A 56 1.16 18.95 1.79
N ASP A 57 0.66 18.92 0.54
CA ASP A 57 -0.19 17.84 0.05
C ASP A 57 0.50 16.47 0.07
N ILE A 58 1.83 16.44 0.08
CA ILE A 58 2.65 15.21 0.14
C ILE A 58 2.29 14.36 1.38
N HIS A 59 2.02 15.03 2.50
CA HIS A 59 1.84 14.41 3.82
C HIS A 59 0.37 14.33 4.26
N ARG A 60 -0.58 14.56 3.35
CA ARG A 60 -2.02 14.60 3.67
C ARG A 60 -2.56 13.34 4.35
N PHE A 61 -1.98 12.17 4.07
CA PHE A 61 -2.37 10.91 4.70
C PHE A 61 -1.54 10.54 5.92
N ASP A 62 -0.36 11.15 6.08
CA ASP A 62 0.57 10.82 7.16
C ASP A 62 -0.02 11.09 8.54
N ILE A 63 -0.74 12.19 8.69
CA ILE A 63 -1.36 12.58 9.96
C ILE A 63 -2.42 11.55 10.38
N CYS A 64 -3.26 11.12 9.43
CA CYS A 64 -4.24 10.07 9.68
C CYS A 64 -3.55 8.72 9.95
N LEU A 65 -2.49 8.40 9.21
CA LEU A 65 -1.72 7.18 9.42
C LEU A 65 -1.10 7.12 10.83
N CYS A 66 -0.43 8.19 11.30
CA CYS A 66 0.12 8.22 12.66
C CYS A 66 -0.96 8.04 13.73
N LYS A 67 -2.14 8.64 13.54
CA LYS A 67 -3.30 8.46 14.41
C LYS A 67 -3.81 7.02 14.42
N VAL A 68 -3.87 6.35 13.28
CA VAL A 68 -4.30 4.94 13.19
C VAL A 68 -3.22 4.01 13.75
N LEU A 69 -1.93 4.31 13.59
CA LEU A 69 -0.84 3.55 14.20
C LEU A 69 -0.80 3.68 15.74
N ASP A 70 -1.12 4.87 16.29
CA ASP A 70 -1.36 5.05 17.73
C ASP A 70 -2.49 4.10 18.20
N LEU A 71 -3.57 3.99 17.41
CA LEU A 71 -4.70 3.10 17.72
C LEU A 71 -4.32 1.63 17.59
N HIS A 72 -3.58 1.25 16.53
CA HIS A 72 -3.02 -0.09 16.36
C HIS A 72 -2.26 -0.52 17.62
N SER A 73 -1.36 0.34 18.11
CA SER A 73 -0.56 0.05 19.31
C SER A 73 -1.45 -0.26 20.51
N LYS A 74 -2.58 0.47 20.67
CA LYS A 74 -3.57 0.17 21.72
C LYS A 74 -4.26 -1.18 21.55
N PHE A 75 -4.56 -1.59 20.31
CA PHE A 75 -5.10 -2.94 20.05
C PHE A 75 -4.10 -4.01 20.45
N VAL A 76 -2.83 -3.84 20.08
CA VAL A 76 -1.74 -4.78 20.44
C VAL A 76 -1.58 -4.85 21.96
N ASP A 77 -1.54 -3.71 22.65
CA ASP A 77 -1.42 -3.65 24.11
C ASP A 77 -2.61 -4.31 24.81
N HIS A 78 -3.84 -4.07 24.32
CA HIS A 78 -5.06 -4.67 24.85
C HIS A 78 -5.00 -6.20 24.80
N TYR A 79 -4.66 -6.77 23.65
CA TYR A 79 -4.61 -8.22 23.50
C TYR A 79 -3.38 -8.85 24.17
N SER A 80 -2.22 -8.18 24.15
CA SER A 80 -1.01 -8.62 24.88
C SER A 80 -1.24 -8.67 26.39
N SER A 81 -2.16 -7.85 26.90
CA SER A 81 -2.57 -7.84 28.31
C SER A 81 -3.67 -8.86 28.65
N GLY A 82 -4.02 -9.76 27.73
CA GLY A 82 -5.09 -10.75 27.91
C GLY A 82 -6.50 -10.17 27.77
N GLY A 83 -6.64 -9.04 27.07
CA GLY A 83 -7.92 -8.41 26.80
C GLY A 83 -8.87 -9.31 25.99
N ALA A 84 -10.17 -9.23 26.30
CA ALA A 84 -11.21 -9.97 25.58
C ALA A 84 -11.44 -9.43 24.15
N LEU A 85 -12.15 -10.19 23.31
CA LEU A 85 -12.56 -9.74 21.98
C LEU A 85 -13.30 -8.40 22.04
N ILE A 86 -12.85 -7.44 21.25
CA ILE A 86 -13.45 -6.11 21.18
C ILE A 86 -14.79 -6.22 20.47
N SER A 87 -15.88 -5.92 21.19
CA SER A 87 -17.23 -5.86 20.63
C SER A 87 -17.50 -4.49 20.03
N GLY A 88 -17.77 -4.46 18.72
CA GLY A 88 -18.28 -3.28 18.05
C GLY A 88 -19.72 -2.98 18.45
N ALA A 89 -20.22 -1.82 18.01
CA ALA A 89 -21.58 -1.37 18.22
C ALA A 89 -22.66 -2.45 17.92
N PRO A 90 -23.66 -2.65 18.80
CA PRO A 90 -24.74 -3.63 18.60
C PRO A 90 -25.83 -3.16 17.62
N THR A 91 -25.52 -2.30 16.64
CA THR A 91 -26.54 -1.60 15.86
C THR A 91 -27.20 -2.46 14.79
N SER A 92 -28.53 -2.44 14.80
CA SER A 92 -29.42 -2.92 13.74
C SER A 92 -29.63 -1.90 12.61
N SER A 93 -29.11 -0.68 12.74
CA SER A 93 -29.19 0.37 11.71
C SER A 93 -28.04 0.23 10.70
N PRO A 94 -28.31 0.25 9.38
CA PRO A 94 -27.28 0.25 8.33
C PRO A 94 -26.52 1.57 8.20
N HIS A 95 -27.00 2.65 8.85
CA HIS A 95 -26.35 3.96 8.81
C HIS A 95 -25.80 4.33 10.20
N PRO A 96 -24.48 4.58 10.34
CA PRO A 96 -23.88 5.00 11.59
C PRO A 96 -24.33 6.42 11.95
N THR A 97 -24.98 6.58 13.10
CA THR A 97 -25.12 7.89 13.76
C THR A 97 -24.12 7.97 14.92
N SER A 98 -23.62 9.17 15.22
CA SER A 98 -22.52 9.43 16.18
C SER A 98 -22.71 8.79 17.57
N ASN A 99 -23.95 8.50 17.97
CA ASN A 99 -24.27 8.04 19.33
C ASN A 99 -24.27 6.51 19.47
N THR A 100 -23.79 5.77 18.47
CA THR A 100 -23.97 4.31 18.42
C THR A 100 -22.68 3.51 18.41
N PHE A 101 -21.51 4.16 18.43
CA PHE A 101 -20.22 3.47 18.34
C PHE A 101 -19.83 2.83 19.69
N GLY A 102 -19.18 1.66 19.63
CA GLY A 102 -18.35 1.18 20.73
C GLY A 102 -17.07 2.02 20.84
N TYR A 103 -16.27 1.78 21.89
CA TYR A 103 -15.10 2.60 22.19
C TYR A 103 -14.07 2.61 21.05
N PHE A 104 -13.71 1.44 20.51
CA PHE A 104 -12.67 1.31 19.49
C PHE A 104 -13.12 1.73 18.09
N ASP A 105 -14.37 1.48 17.72
CA ASP A 105 -14.95 1.97 16.46
C ASP A 105 -15.17 3.48 16.50
N GLN A 106 -15.55 4.05 17.65
CA GLN A 106 -15.57 5.50 17.85
C GLN A 106 -14.16 6.08 17.72
N GLU A 107 -13.17 5.51 18.39
CA GLU A 107 -11.80 6.02 18.31
C GLU A 107 -11.26 5.91 16.87
N LEU A 108 -11.48 4.79 16.18
CA LEU A 108 -11.10 4.66 14.77
C LEU A 108 -11.80 5.73 13.90
N TRP A 109 -13.10 5.93 14.11
CA TRP A 109 -13.86 6.97 13.41
C TRP A 109 -13.28 8.36 13.65
N GLU A 110 -13.01 8.71 14.90
CA GLU A 110 -12.43 10.01 15.25
C GLU A 110 -11.03 10.18 14.63
N ARG A 111 -10.20 9.14 14.65
CA ARG A 111 -8.83 9.18 14.10
C ARG A 111 -8.81 9.37 12.58
N VAL A 112 -9.76 8.79 11.87
CA VAL A 112 -9.87 8.87 10.41
C VAL A 112 -10.61 10.13 9.95
N MET A 113 -11.72 10.48 10.62
CA MET A 113 -12.65 11.52 10.16
C MET A 113 -12.33 12.91 10.72
N GLN A 114 -11.70 13.00 11.90
CA GLN A 114 -11.21 14.28 12.40
C GLN A 114 -9.88 14.54 11.71
N GLY A 115 -9.91 15.37 10.66
CA GLY A 115 -8.76 15.74 9.84
C GLY A 115 -7.61 16.41 10.64
N PRO A 116 -6.73 17.18 9.99
CA PRO A 116 -5.56 17.79 10.63
C PRO A 116 -5.89 18.94 11.59
N LEU A 117 -7.16 19.09 12.02
CA LEU A 117 -7.63 20.15 12.93
C LEU A 117 -6.95 20.12 14.32
N HIS A 118 -6.27 19.03 14.67
CA HIS A 118 -5.54 18.89 15.93
C HIS A 118 -4.04 19.09 15.74
N THR A 119 -3.39 19.64 16.77
CA THR A 119 -1.93 19.84 16.82
C THR A 119 -1.19 18.52 16.56
N LEU A 120 -0.32 18.49 15.56
CA LEU A 120 0.56 17.35 15.26
C LEU A 120 1.61 17.18 16.38
N LYS A 121 1.58 16.04 17.08
CA LYS A 121 2.53 15.72 18.17
C LYS A 121 3.98 15.73 17.65
N ASP A 122 4.94 16.08 18.51
CA ASP A 122 6.38 16.01 18.19
C ASP A 122 6.80 14.61 17.71
N SER A 123 6.32 13.55 18.37
CA SER A 123 6.60 12.16 17.97
C SER A 123 6.14 11.87 16.55
N HIS A 124 4.93 12.32 16.19
CA HIS A 124 4.38 12.13 14.85
C HIS A 124 5.17 12.88 13.78
N VAL A 125 5.77 14.04 14.11
CA VAL A 125 6.69 14.74 13.18
C VAL A 125 7.88 13.83 12.87
N TYR A 126 8.53 13.26 13.91
CA TYR A 126 9.66 12.36 13.69
C TYR A 126 9.29 11.08 12.94
N ASP A 127 8.13 10.48 13.24
CA ASP A 127 7.65 9.29 12.51
C ASP A 127 7.47 9.58 11.02
N ILE A 128 6.95 10.77 10.67
CA ILE A 128 6.76 11.19 9.28
C ILE A 128 8.10 11.47 8.61
N LEU A 129 9.05 12.12 9.29
CA LEU A 129 10.40 12.33 8.75
C LEU A 129 11.11 10.99 8.48
N ALA A 130 11.00 10.04 9.42
CA ALA A 130 11.55 8.70 9.28
C ALA A 130 10.88 7.94 8.12
N ARG A 131 9.56 8.04 7.99
CA ARG A 131 8.79 7.44 6.89
C ARG A 131 9.16 8.04 5.53
N TRP A 132 9.25 9.36 5.43
CA TRP A 132 9.67 10.08 4.21
C TRP A 132 11.02 9.62 3.68
N GLN A 133 11.98 9.36 4.59
CA GLN A 133 13.30 8.84 4.21
C GLN A 133 13.27 7.32 3.96
N GLY A 134 12.64 6.56 4.86
CA GLY A 134 12.63 5.09 4.82
C GLY A 134 11.91 4.52 3.60
N LEU A 135 10.80 5.12 3.17
CA LEU A 135 10.04 4.65 2.02
C LEU A 135 10.73 4.91 0.66
N ARG A 136 11.84 5.66 0.62
CA ARG A 136 12.67 5.78 -0.60
C ARG A 136 13.24 4.45 -1.06
N VAL A 137 13.42 3.50 -0.15
CA VAL A 137 13.87 2.15 -0.52
C VAL A 137 12.86 1.49 -1.47
N LEU A 138 11.55 1.72 -1.29
CA LEU A 138 10.53 1.21 -2.21
C LEU A 138 10.57 1.92 -3.56
N GLN A 139 10.87 3.21 -3.57
CA GLN A 139 11.08 3.96 -4.81
C GLN A 139 12.31 3.41 -5.57
N ASP A 140 13.42 3.16 -4.89
CA ASP A 140 14.61 2.57 -5.49
C ASP A 140 14.31 1.17 -6.05
N LEU A 141 13.53 0.35 -5.32
CA LEU A 141 13.08 -0.96 -5.79
C LEU A 141 12.15 -0.85 -7.01
N TYR A 142 11.24 0.14 -7.02
CA TYR A 142 10.34 0.42 -8.14
C TYR A 142 11.10 0.82 -9.40
N LEU A 143 12.18 1.59 -9.24
CA LEU A 143 13.02 2.08 -10.35
C LEU A 143 14.16 1.12 -10.73
N ALA A 144 14.39 0.05 -9.96
CA ALA A 144 15.53 -0.84 -10.14
C ALA A 144 15.54 -1.53 -11.51
N ARG A 145 14.37 -1.85 -12.05
CA ARG A 145 14.21 -2.41 -13.40
C ARG A 145 12.83 -2.12 -13.99
N GLU A 146 12.74 -2.20 -15.31
CA GLU A 146 11.46 -2.19 -16.00
C GLU A 146 10.68 -3.47 -15.67
N LEU A 147 9.45 -3.30 -15.21
CA LEU A 147 8.55 -4.42 -14.95
C LEU A 147 7.70 -4.67 -16.19
N THR A 148 7.71 -5.91 -16.65
CA THR A 148 6.83 -6.38 -17.72
C THR A 148 5.59 -7.01 -17.11
N ASP A 149 4.58 -7.22 -17.93
CA ASP A 149 3.34 -7.87 -17.51
C ASP A 149 3.56 -9.30 -16.96
N TYR A 150 4.66 -9.94 -17.37
CA TYR A 150 5.12 -11.23 -16.85
C TYR A 150 5.67 -11.16 -15.42
N ASP A 151 6.09 -9.99 -14.94
CA ASP A 151 6.65 -9.81 -13.60
C ASP A 151 5.59 -9.64 -12.50
N TYR A 152 4.31 -9.60 -12.86
CA TYR A 152 3.20 -9.46 -11.91
C TYR A 152 2.37 -10.75 -11.77
N ILE A 153 2.32 -11.30 -10.56
CA ILE A 153 1.60 -12.52 -10.23
C ILE A 153 0.32 -12.13 -9.48
N ASN A 154 -0.84 -12.37 -10.11
CA ASN A 154 -2.12 -12.23 -9.44
C ASN A 154 -2.56 -13.60 -8.90
N PRO A 155 -2.61 -13.79 -7.57
CA PRO A 155 -2.97 -15.07 -6.97
C PRO A 155 -4.41 -15.50 -7.33
N LEU A 156 -5.30 -14.55 -7.64
CA LEU A 156 -6.73 -14.81 -7.83
C LEU A 156 -7.13 -15.18 -9.28
N ASN A 157 -6.25 -15.02 -10.27
CA ASN A 157 -6.68 -15.01 -11.69
C ASN A 157 -5.91 -15.97 -12.60
N ILE A 158 -5.20 -16.96 -12.05
CA ILE A 158 -4.36 -17.81 -12.89
C ILE A 158 -4.41 -19.27 -12.41
N ASN A 159 -4.30 -20.19 -13.37
CA ASN A 159 -4.12 -21.61 -13.09
C ASN A 159 -2.94 -21.80 -12.11
N PRO A 160 -3.11 -22.54 -10.99
CA PRO A 160 -2.07 -22.70 -9.97
C PRO A 160 -0.72 -23.17 -10.52
N ARG A 161 -0.71 -24.06 -11.53
CA ARG A 161 0.54 -24.53 -12.15
C ARG A 161 1.28 -23.40 -12.88
N PHE A 162 0.56 -22.63 -13.70
CA PHE A 162 1.15 -21.51 -14.42
C PHE A 162 1.59 -20.38 -13.48
N GLN A 163 0.99 -20.26 -12.29
CA GLN A 163 1.47 -19.32 -11.27
C GLN A 163 2.83 -19.72 -10.73
N MET A 164 3.05 -21.00 -10.44
CA MET A 164 4.35 -21.48 -9.95
C MET A 164 5.44 -21.28 -11.01
N ASP A 165 5.19 -21.65 -12.26
CA ASP A 165 6.15 -21.44 -13.36
C ASP A 165 6.53 -19.95 -13.49
N ARG A 166 5.54 -19.05 -13.33
CA ARG A 166 5.77 -17.60 -13.34
C ARG A 166 6.51 -17.11 -12.11
N LEU A 167 6.24 -17.67 -10.94
CA LEU A 167 6.93 -17.36 -9.69
C LEU A 167 8.41 -17.72 -9.79
N ASP A 168 8.71 -18.93 -10.24
CA ASP A 168 10.07 -19.40 -10.44
C ASP A 168 10.79 -18.50 -11.46
N THR A 169 10.14 -18.19 -12.59
CA THR A 169 10.68 -17.26 -13.59
C THR A 169 10.95 -15.86 -13.02
N LEU A 170 10.04 -15.33 -12.21
CA LEU A 170 10.18 -14.02 -11.57
C LEU A 170 11.38 -14.00 -10.62
N GLN A 171 11.47 -15.00 -9.74
CA GLN A 171 12.53 -15.12 -8.75
C GLN A 171 13.91 -15.35 -9.39
N ASP A 172 13.99 -16.20 -10.42
CA ASP A 172 15.23 -16.46 -11.15
C ASP A 172 15.76 -15.23 -11.89
N ARG A 173 14.85 -14.41 -12.46
CA ARG A 173 15.21 -13.12 -13.06
C ARG A 173 15.76 -12.15 -12.04
N SER A 174 15.12 -12.08 -10.86
CA SER A 174 15.56 -11.24 -9.75
C SER A 174 16.94 -11.65 -9.25
N TYR A 175 17.17 -12.95 -9.08
CA TYR A 175 18.47 -13.50 -8.70
C TYR A 175 19.56 -13.21 -9.73
N SER A 176 19.24 -13.38 -11.01
CA SER A 176 20.15 -13.06 -12.13
C SER A 176 20.53 -11.59 -12.15
N HIS A 177 19.60 -10.70 -11.77
CA HIS A 177 19.83 -9.27 -11.65
C HIS A 177 20.80 -8.94 -10.50
N TYR A 178 20.68 -9.60 -9.34
CA TYR A 178 21.57 -9.38 -8.19
C TYR A 178 22.97 -9.98 -8.38
N SER A 179 23.06 -11.16 -8.99
CA SER A 179 24.32 -11.91 -9.11
C SER A 179 25.29 -11.30 -10.13
N ARG A 180 24.77 -10.51 -11.08
CA ARG A 180 25.61 -9.87 -12.10
C ARG A 180 26.20 -8.57 -11.55
N CYS A 181 27.44 -8.62 -11.07
CA CYS A 181 28.33 -7.46 -10.89
C CYS A 181 28.74 -6.79 -12.22
N HIS A 182 27.99 -7.01 -13.30
CA HIS A 182 28.28 -6.47 -14.62
C HIS A 182 27.16 -5.56 -15.07
N PRO A 183 27.49 -4.36 -15.60
CA PRO A 183 26.51 -3.45 -16.17
C PRO A 183 25.91 -4.14 -17.38
N GLN A 184 24.78 -4.81 -17.18
CA GLN A 184 24.15 -5.55 -18.25
C GLN A 184 23.60 -4.58 -19.27
N ALA A 185 24.02 -4.84 -20.52
CA ALA A 185 23.47 -4.35 -21.77
C ALA A 185 21.99 -3.98 -21.59
N HIS A 186 21.78 -2.68 -21.40
CA HIS A 186 20.46 -2.11 -21.36
C HIS A 186 19.81 -2.39 -22.72
N GLY A 187 18.87 -3.34 -22.74
CA GLY A 187 17.72 -3.20 -23.63
C GLY A 187 17.25 -1.75 -23.47
N THR A 188 16.90 -1.12 -24.59
CA THR A 188 16.61 0.30 -24.84
C THR A 188 15.64 0.96 -23.86
N LEU A 189 15.96 0.93 -22.58
CA LEU A 189 15.36 1.72 -21.53
C LEU A 189 15.75 3.14 -21.84
N GLN A 190 14.74 3.97 -22.12
CA GLN A 190 14.98 5.40 -22.28
C GLN A 190 15.66 5.90 -20.98
N PRO A 191 16.83 6.55 -21.07
CA PRO A 191 17.59 7.00 -19.90
C PRO A 191 16.78 7.85 -18.90
N HIS A 192 15.67 8.43 -19.36
CA HIS A 192 14.78 9.30 -18.60
C HIS A 192 13.85 8.56 -17.62
N SER A 193 13.78 7.22 -17.62
CA SER A 193 12.88 6.46 -16.72
C SER A 193 13.48 6.04 -15.38
N ARG A 194 14.70 6.49 -15.03
CA ARG A 194 15.41 6.02 -13.82
C ARG A 194 15.31 6.91 -12.60
N VAL A 195 14.76 8.11 -12.74
CA VAL A 195 14.66 9.07 -11.63
C VAL A 195 13.28 9.69 -11.69
N LEU A 196 12.58 9.67 -10.56
CA LEU A 196 11.36 10.44 -10.40
C LEU A 196 11.74 11.89 -10.09
N ASP A 197 11.09 12.84 -10.76
CA ASP A 197 11.16 14.24 -10.34
C ASP A 197 10.52 14.44 -8.95
N SER A 198 10.62 15.65 -8.40
CA SER A 198 10.11 15.95 -7.06
C SER A 198 8.60 15.73 -6.94
N HIS A 199 7.84 16.04 -7.99
CA HIS A 199 6.39 15.87 -8.02
C HIS A 199 5.98 14.41 -8.14
N GLN A 200 6.68 13.63 -8.97
CA GLN A 200 6.51 12.18 -9.10
C GLN A 200 6.89 11.46 -7.80
N THR A 201 7.96 11.89 -7.12
CA THR A 201 8.37 11.38 -5.81
C THR A 201 7.30 11.65 -4.76
N ALA A 202 6.76 12.87 -4.72
CA ALA A 202 5.65 13.25 -3.85
C ALA A 202 4.40 12.37 -4.07
N ARG A 203 4.04 12.11 -5.33
CA ARG A 203 2.91 11.25 -5.70
C ARG A 203 3.14 9.79 -5.32
N PHE A 204 4.31 9.26 -5.62
CA PHE A 204 4.71 7.90 -5.25
C PHE A 204 4.57 7.70 -3.74
N TYR A 205 5.18 8.59 -2.95
CA TYR A 205 5.11 8.56 -1.49
C TYR A 205 3.65 8.66 -1.00
N SER A 206 2.88 9.62 -1.51
CA SER A 206 1.46 9.80 -1.13
C SER A 206 0.64 8.52 -1.37
N ALA A 207 0.85 7.85 -2.50
CA ALA A 207 0.13 6.64 -2.85
C ALA A 207 0.53 5.44 -1.97
N VAL A 208 1.82 5.30 -1.62
CA VAL A 208 2.30 4.29 -0.66
C VAL A 208 1.70 4.53 0.72
N THR A 209 1.76 5.77 1.23
CA THR A 209 1.23 6.13 2.56
C THR A 209 -0.30 5.98 2.62
N TYR A 210 -1.02 6.35 1.57
CA TYR A 210 -2.47 6.10 1.49
C TYR A 210 -2.79 4.62 1.55
N TYR A 211 -2.07 3.81 0.77
CA TYR A 211 -2.32 2.38 0.75
C TYR A 211 -2.04 1.75 2.12
N TRP A 212 -0.95 2.17 2.78
CA TRP A 212 -0.65 1.78 4.15
C TRP A 212 -1.80 2.15 5.10
N LEU A 213 -2.29 3.39 5.05
CA LEU A 213 -3.42 3.83 5.87
C LEU A 213 -4.67 2.96 5.66
N ILE A 214 -5.01 2.63 4.41
CA ILE A 214 -6.15 1.75 4.11
C ILE A 214 -5.93 0.35 4.70
N ASN A 215 -4.72 -0.19 4.65
CA ASN A 215 -4.41 -1.48 5.25
C ASN A 215 -4.49 -1.43 6.78
N GLU A 216 -4.00 -0.37 7.44
CA GLU A 216 -4.13 -0.22 8.90
C GLU A 216 -5.59 -0.08 9.34
N ILE A 217 -6.40 0.68 8.60
CA ILE A 217 -7.85 0.77 8.85
C ILE A 217 -8.48 -0.63 8.74
N ARG A 218 -8.14 -1.39 7.69
CA ARG A 218 -8.64 -2.76 7.50
C ARG A 218 -8.20 -3.69 8.62
N TRP A 219 -6.95 -3.59 9.06
CA TRP A 219 -6.42 -4.35 10.19
C TRP A 219 -7.17 -4.01 11.48
N CYS A 220 -7.41 -2.73 11.77
CA CYS A 220 -8.19 -2.33 12.96
C CYS A 220 -9.62 -2.90 12.89
N LEU A 221 -10.27 -2.79 11.72
CA LEU A 221 -11.62 -3.31 11.51
C LEU A 221 -11.70 -4.84 11.62
N SER A 222 -10.66 -5.60 11.23
CA SER A 222 -10.68 -7.06 11.38
C SER A 222 -10.60 -7.53 12.84
N HIS A 223 -10.18 -6.64 13.75
CA HIS A 223 -10.07 -6.90 15.18
C HIS A 223 -11.26 -6.39 15.99
N ILE A 224 -12.28 -5.81 15.34
CA ILE A 224 -13.54 -5.41 15.96
C ILE A 224 -14.61 -6.41 15.54
N THR A 225 -15.31 -7.01 16.50
CA THR A 225 -16.41 -7.94 16.22
C THR A 225 -17.69 -7.15 15.91
N PHE A 226 -18.20 -7.29 14.69
CA PHE A 226 -19.44 -6.64 14.25
C PHE A 226 -20.57 -7.66 14.19
N LYS A 227 -21.75 -7.32 14.74
CA LYS A 227 -22.97 -8.13 14.58
C LYS A 227 -23.56 -8.02 13.17
N ASN A 228 -23.28 -6.92 12.48
CA ASN A 228 -23.84 -6.60 11.18
C ASN A 228 -22.71 -6.34 10.16
N ILE A 229 -22.53 -7.22 9.19
CA ILE A 229 -21.49 -7.07 8.16
C ILE A 229 -21.73 -5.84 7.26
N GLN A 230 -22.98 -5.42 7.06
CA GLN A 230 -23.29 -4.22 6.29
C GLN A 230 -22.77 -2.95 6.98
N TYR A 231 -22.75 -2.95 8.31
CA TYR A 231 -22.17 -1.85 9.09
C TYR A 231 -20.66 -1.75 8.84
N LEU A 232 -19.93 -2.87 8.86
CA LEU A 232 -18.50 -2.91 8.54
C LEU A 232 -18.23 -2.38 7.12
N PHE A 233 -19.00 -2.82 6.13
CA PHE A 233 -18.87 -2.31 4.76
C PHE A 233 -19.21 -0.82 4.65
N GLY A 234 -20.27 -0.37 5.33
CA GLY A 234 -20.64 1.05 5.40
C GLY A 234 -19.53 1.91 6.01
N LEU A 235 -18.95 1.48 7.13
CA LEU A 235 -17.86 2.17 7.81
C LEU A 235 -16.61 2.26 6.92
N ARG A 236 -16.21 1.14 6.31
CA ARG A 236 -15.10 1.11 5.34
C ARG A 236 -15.35 2.05 4.17
N TYR A 237 -16.54 2.02 3.59
CA TYR A 237 -16.91 2.89 2.48
C TYR A 237 -16.83 4.37 2.89
N THR A 238 -17.37 4.73 4.07
CA THR A 238 -17.32 6.08 4.60
C THR A 238 -15.88 6.58 4.78
N PHE A 239 -15.00 5.76 5.36
CA PHE A 239 -13.59 6.11 5.50
C PHE A 239 -12.91 6.31 4.14
N GLN A 240 -13.15 5.41 3.19
CA GLN A 240 -12.60 5.54 1.84
C GLN A 240 -13.09 6.82 1.16
N THR A 241 -14.40 7.09 1.17
CA THR A 241 -14.96 8.32 0.60
C THR A 241 -14.37 9.56 1.26
N HIS A 242 -14.21 9.57 2.58
CA HIS A 242 -13.57 10.70 3.27
C HIS A 242 -12.11 10.90 2.83
N LEU A 243 -11.31 9.84 2.77
CA LEU A 243 -9.91 9.95 2.35
C LEU A 243 -9.79 10.37 0.88
N GLU A 244 -10.74 9.98 0.03
CA GLU A 244 -10.80 10.44 -1.36
C GLU A 244 -11.09 11.94 -1.45
N THR A 245 -11.85 12.55 -0.53
CA THR A 245 -12.08 14.01 -0.53
C THR A 245 -10.82 14.80 -0.20
N LEU A 246 -9.80 14.17 0.37
CA LEU A 246 -8.49 14.79 0.59
C LEU A 246 -7.64 14.87 -0.69
N THR A 247 -8.15 14.39 -1.82
CA THR A 247 -7.38 14.33 -3.08
C THR A 247 -7.90 15.33 -4.11
N ALA A 248 -7.01 16.17 -4.63
CA ALA A 248 -7.37 17.19 -5.63
C ALA A 248 -7.60 16.61 -7.04
N SER A 249 -7.03 15.43 -7.34
CA SER A 249 -7.14 14.77 -8.66
C SER A 249 -7.47 13.29 -8.49
N PRO A 250 -8.77 12.94 -8.31
CA PRO A 250 -9.18 11.59 -7.93
C PRO A 250 -8.76 10.51 -8.93
N LEU A 251 -8.87 10.75 -10.23
CA LEU A 251 -8.47 9.76 -11.25
C LEU A 251 -6.96 9.50 -11.20
N LEU A 252 -6.15 10.55 -11.27
CA LEU A 252 -4.70 10.44 -11.24
C LEU A 252 -4.22 9.71 -9.98
N PHE A 253 -4.78 10.10 -8.84
CA PHE A 253 -4.45 9.48 -7.58
C PHE A 253 -4.86 8.00 -7.53
N THR A 254 -6.03 7.65 -8.07
CA THR A 254 -6.47 6.25 -8.13
C THR A 254 -5.55 5.40 -9.02
N LEU A 255 -5.07 5.94 -10.14
CA LEU A 255 -4.06 5.28 -10.98
C LEU A 255 -2.74 5.09 -10.24
N ASP A 256 -2.29 6.08 -9.47
CA ASP A 256 -1.07 5.99 -8.64
C ASP A 256 -1.22 4.86 -7.60
N VAL A 257 -2.34 4.83 -6.87
CA VAL A 257 -2.63 3.80 -5.87
C VAL A 257 -2.73 2.41 -6.50
N LEU A 258 -3.36 2.27 -7.67
CA LEU A 258 -3.40 1.01 -8.40
C LEU A 258 -1.98 0.55 -8.78
N SER A 259 -1.15 1.46 -9.30
CA SER A 259 0.26 1.17 -9.65
C SER A 259 1.06 0.70 -8.44
N ILE A 260 0.92 1.38 -7.30
CA ILE A 260 1.59 1.01 -6.05
C ILE A 260 1.10 -0.34 -5.53
N TYR A 261 -0.21 -0.59 -5.55
CA TYR A 261 -0.76 -1.88 -5.15
C TYR A 261 -0.18 -3.03 -5.97
N GLU A 262 -0.18 -2.89 -7.31
CA GLU A 262 0.34 -3.91 -8.20
C GLU A 262 1.84 -4.11 -8.00
N PHE A 263 2.61 -3.02 -7.81
CA PHE A 263 4.02 -3.11 -7.50
C PHE A 263 4.29 -3.83 -6.17
N LEU A 264 3.63 -3.42 -5.08
CA LEU A 264 3.88 -3.97 -3.76
C LEU A 264 3.42 -5.43 -3.64
N TYR A 265 2.19 -5.74 -4.05
CA TYR A 265 1.55 -7.01 -3.70
C TYR A 265 1.44 -8.00 -4.86
N LEU A 266 1.51 -7.54 -6.11
CA LEU A 266 1.53 -8.42 -7.27
C LEU A 266 2.93 -8.63 -7.84
N HIS A 267 3.91 -7.80 -7.47
CA HIS A 267 5.30 -7.94 -7.91
C HIS A 267 6.27 -8.19 -6.75
N LEU A 268 6.44 -7.21 -5.85
CA LEU A 268 7.47 -7.23 -4.83
C LEU A 268 7.28 -8.36 -3.82
N LEU A 269 6.06 -8.52 -3.30
CA LEU A 269 5.72 -9.58 -2.36
C LEU A 269 5.95 -10.99 -2.95
N PRO A 270 5.40 -11.38 -4.12
CA PRO A 270 5.72 -12.66 -4.75
C PRO A 270 7.21 -12.85 -5.00
N ASN A 271 7.91 -11.80 -5.44
CA ASN A 271 9.34 -11.87 -5.71
C ASN A 271 10.17 -12.27 -4.47
N HIS A 272 9.76 -11.85 -3.28
CA HIS A 272 10.48 -12.13 -2.02
C HIS A 272 9.78 -13.16 -1.12
N SER A 273 8.84 -13.91 -1.68
CA SER A 273 8.04 -14.88 -0.92
C SER A 273 8.81 -16.10 -0.40
N ARG A 274 10.03 -16.37 -0.90
CA ARG A 274 10.90 -17.46 -0.39
C ARG A 274 11.21 -17.30 1.11
N CYS A 275 11.23 -16.06 1.61
CA CYS A 275 11.41 -15.79 3.03
C CYS A 275 10.31 -16.40 3.92
N PHE A 276 9.15 -16.77 3.36
CA PHE A 276 8.07 -17.44 4.08
C PHE A 276 8.23 -18.97 4.16
N GLU A 277 9.11 -19.58 3.35
CA GLU A 277 9.27 -21.04 3.32
C GLU A 277 9.93 -21.60 4.59
N GLU A 278 10.70 -20.76 5.31
CA GLU A 278 11.45 -21.15 6.52
C GLU A 278 10.67 -20.91 7.83
N GLN A 279 9.44 -20.38 7.75
CA GLN A 279 8.68 -20.04 8.94
C GLN A 279 7.94 -21.25 9.54
N ASP A 280 7.88 -21.29 10.87
CA ASP A 280 7.11 -22.30 11.60
C ASP A 280 5.61 -22.04 11.43
N PRO A 281 4.83 -22.94 10.79
CA PRO A 281 3.40 -22.75 10.54
C PRO A 281 2.59 -22.62 11.83
N ALA A 282 3.13 -23.04 12.99
CA ALA A 282 2.49 -22.82 14.28
C ALA A 282 2.55 -21.35 14.75
N LYS A 283 3.45 -20.53 14.18
CA LYS A 283 3.71 -19.15 14.64
C LYS A 283 3.17 -18.07 13.71
N THR A 284 2.76 -18.41 12.50
CA THR A 284 2.43 -17.44 11.46
C THR A 284 1.52 -18.05 10.40
N LEU A 285 0.57 -17.26 9.92
CA LEU A 285 -0.27 -17.62 8.77
C LEU A 285 0.45 -17.44 7.43
N LEU A 286 1.67 -16.89 7.45
CA LEU A 286 2.48 -16.63 6.28
C LEU A 286 3.47 -17.78 6.05
N THR A 287 2.96 -19.01 6.00
CA THR A 287 3.76 -20.19 5.66
C THR A 287 3.27 -20.82 4.37
N CYS A 288 4.19 -21.05 3.44
CA CYS A 288 3.91 -21.79 2.22
C CYS A 288 4.31 -23.27 2.41
N PRO A 289 3.37 -24.23 2.32
CA PRO A 289 3.69 -25.64 2.50
C PRO A 289 4.61 -26.16 1.38
N SER A 290 5.69 -26.85 1.74
CA SER A 290 6.75 -27.27 0.81
C SER A 290 6.52 -28.62 0.10
N ARG A 291 5.54 -29.43 0.51
CA ARG A 291 5.60 -30.89 0.28
C ARG A 291 4.92 -31.43 -0.98
N HIS A 292 4.02 -30.70 -1.65
CA HIS A 292 3.40 -31.12 -2.94
C HIS A 292 3.13 -29.93 -3.87
N HIS A 293 3.29 -30.09 -5.18
CA HIS A 293 3.23 -28.97 -6.14
C HIS A 293 1.82 -28.33 -6.27
N GLU A 294 0.75 -29.14 -6.24
CA GLU A 294 -0.62 -28.60 -6.30
C GLU A 294 -0.99 -27.93 -4.98
N ASP A 295 -0.70 -28.58 -3.86
CA ASP A 295 -0.91 -28.02 -2.51
C ASP A 295 -0.04 -26.77 -2.27
N ARG A 296 1.17 -26.73 -2.85
CA ARG A 296 2.07 -25.56 -2.79
C ARG A 296 1.47 -24.37 -3.51
N ALA A 297 0.86 -24.59 -4.68
CA ALA A 297 0.29 -23.48 -5.44
C ALA A 297 -0.94 -22.89 -4.74
N GLN A 298 -1.81 -23.72 -4.17
CA GLN A 298 -2.92 -23.24 -3.35
C GLN A 298 -2.43 -22.56 -2.06
N GLY A 299 -1.53 -23.21 -1.30
CA GLY A 299 -0.96 -22.64 -0.08
C GLY A 299 -0.21 -21.34 -0.34
N PHE A 300 0.40 -21.19 -1.52
CA PHE A 300 1.02 -19.94 -1.96
C PHE A 300 -0.02 -18.84 -2.23
N GLN A 301 -1.12 -19.15 -2.91
CA GLN A 301 -2.21 -18.19 -3.13
C GLN A 301 -2.78 -17.69 -1.80
N GLU A 302 -3.04 -18.60 -0.88
CA GLU A 302 -3.50 -18.29 0.47
C GLU A 302 -2.47 -17.43 1.21
N CYS A 303 -1.19 -17.82 1.19
CA CYS A 303 -0.08 -17.07 1.79
C CYS A 303 0.01 -15.65 1.22
N LEU A 304 -0.12 -15.46 -0.10
CA LEU A 304 -0.10 -14.12 -0.72
C LEU A 304 -1.34 -13.30 -0.35
N ALA A 305 -2.51 -13.93 -0.29
CA ALA A 305 -3.74 -13.26 0.13
C ALA A 305 -3.63 -12.78 1.59
N TYR A 306 -3.09 -13.60 2.49
CA TYR A 306 -2.81 -13.20 3.87
C TYR A 306 -1.73 -12.14 3.94
N ALA A 307 -0.58 -12.34 3.29
CA ALA A 307 0.52 -11.40 3.28
C ALA A 307 0.09 -10.02 2.77
N SER A 308 -0.71 -9.94 1.70
CA SER A 308 -1.25 -8.66 1.20
C SER A 308 -2.28 -8.00 2.13
N SER A 309 -2.80 -8.72 3.11
CA SER A 309 -3.69 -8.20 4.14
C SER A 309 -2.93 -7.63 5.35
N PHE A 310 -1.79 -8.23 5.69
CA PHE A 310 -1.08 -7.98 6.94
C PHE A 310 0.23 -7.23 6.78
N LEU A 311 0.95 -7.44 5.68
CA LEU A 311 2.23 -6.81 5.46
C LEU A 311 2.03 -5.38 4.99
N GLN A 312 2.67 -4.46 5.69
CA GLN A 312 2.72 -3.05 5.37
C GLN A 312 3.94 -2.74 4.51
N PRO A 313 4.02 -1.54 3.90
CA PRO A 313 5.18 -1.17 3.09
C PRO A 313 6.55 -1.35 3.80
N PRO A 314 6.72 -1.02 5.10
CA PRO A 314 7.96 -1.33 5.82
C PRO A 314 8.29 -2.82 5.90
N ASP A 315 7.29 -3.69 6.06
CA ASP A 315 7.50 -5.15 6.11
C ASP A 315 7.98 -5.68 4.76
N LEU A 316 7.50 -5.11 3.65
CA LEU A 316 7.97 -5.46 2.31
C LEU A 316 9.40 -5.00 2.05
N ILE A 317 9.83 -3.88 2.64
CA ILE A 317 11.23 -3.45 2.63
C ILE A 317 12.09 -4.48 3.40
N ASP A 318 11.68 -4.85 4.60
CA ASP A 318 12.38 -5.84 5.43
C ASP A 318 12.47 -7.19 4.71
N LEU A 319 11.38 -7.63 4.08
CA LEU A 319 11.33 -8.85 3.28
C LEU A 319 12.33 -8.82 2.12
N ALA A 320 12.40 -7.70 1.39
CA ALA A 320 13.35 -7.52 0.29
C ALA A 320 14.81 -7.49 0.77
N ILE A 321 15.07 -6.90 1.94
CA ILE A 321 16.41 -6.88 2.56
C ILE A 321 16.81 -8.28 2.99
N ARG A 322 15.94 -9.02 3.69
CA ARG A 322 16.17 -10.41 4.10
C ARG A 322 16.46 -11.29 2.91
N ASP A 323 15.63 -11.24 1.88
CA ASP A 323 15.81 -12.01 0.67
C ASP A 323 17.19 -11.73 0.05
N ARG A 324 17.60 -10.46 -0.05
CA ARG A 324 18.94 -10.10 -0.54
C ARG A 324 20.07 -10.64 0.33
N LEU A 325 19.89 -10.70 1.65
CA LEU A 325 20.90 -11.17 2.59
C LEU A 325 21.01 -12.70 2.57
N VAL A 326 19.89 -13.41 2.40
CA VAL A 326 19.88 -14.86 2.18
C VAL A 326 20.63 -15.22 0.90
N HIS A 327 20.72 -14.35 -0.10
CA HIS A 327 21.50 -14.66 -1.31
C HIS A 327 23.01 -14.35 -1.19
N LYS A 328 23.48 -13.80 -0.07
CA LYS A 328 24.91 -13.48 0.15
C LYS A 328 25.55 -14.51 1.08
N TRP A 329 26.59 -15.18 0.60
CA TRP A 329 27.41 -16.05 1.45
C TRP A 329 28.35 -15.21 2.33
N PRO A 330 28.50 -15.52 3.63
CA PRO A 330 27.81 -16.57 4.39
C PRO A 330 26.35 -16.19 4.69
N TYR A 331 25.44 -17.13 4.50
CA TYR A 331 24.00 -16.97 4.73
C TYR A 331 23.74 -16.47 6.16
N ALA A 332 23.43 -15.19 6.32
CA ALA A 332 23.01 -14.65 7.61
C ALA A 332 21.53 -14.97 7.79
N PHE A 333 21.22 -15.99 8.60
CA PHE A 333 19.84 -16.20 9.06
C PHE A 333 19.43 -14.98 9.88
N LEU A 334 18.44 -14.25 9.38
CA LEU A 334 17.82 -13.13 10.10
C LEU A 334 16.46 -13.61 10.60
N PRO A 335 16.28 -13.83 11.92
CA PRO A 335 14.96 -14.07 12.46
C PRO A 335 14.09 -12.83 12.29
N TYR A 336 12.78 -13.02 12.13
CA TYR A 336 11.83 -11.90 12.14
C TYR A 336 11.88 -11.21 13.50
N PRO A 337 11.76 -9.87 13.58
CA PRO A 337 11.69 -9.19 14.85
C PRO A 337 10.44 -9.64 15.61
N ASP A 338 10.49 -9.67 16.94
CA ASP A 338 9.33 -10.08 17.77
C ASP A 338 8.08 -9.24 17.44
N SER A 339 8.28 -7.97 17.08
CA SER A 339 7.22 -7.06 16.66
C SER A 339 6.41 -7.56 15.46
N PHE A 340 7.02 -8.35 14.57
CA PHE A 340 6.34 -8.95 13.42
C PHE A 340 5.28 -9.96 13.87
N TYR A 341 5.62 -10.80 14.84
CA TYR A 341 4.71 -11.81 15.37
C TYR A 341 3.58 -11.17 16.18
N THR A 342 3.87 -10.16 17.01
CA THR A 342 2.84 -9.43 17.76
C THR A 342 1.90 -8.65 16.85
N HIS A 343 2.42 -8.10 15.75
CA HIS A 343 1.64 -7.36 14.76
C HIS A 343 0.70 -8.26 13.95
N THR A 344 1.15 -9.46 13.58
CA THR A 344 0.37 -10.42 12.78
C THR A 344 -0.64 -11.21 13.62
N HIS A 345 -0.34 -11.44 14.90
CA HIS A 345 -1.15 -12.24 15.83
C HIS A 345 -1.23 -11.61 17.22
N PRO A 346 -2.05 -10.56 17.41
CA PRO A 346 -2.17 -9.96 18.74
C PRO A 346 -2.86 -10.88 19.75
N THR A 347 -3.65 -11.88 19.30
CA THR A 347 -4.44 -12.79 20.15
C THR A 347 -3.95 -14.25 20.06
N PRO A 348 -3.38 -14.83 21.14
CA PRO A 348 -2.95 -16.23 21.17
C PRO A 348 -4.09 -17.23 20.93
N ASP A 349 -5.29 -16.91 21.41
CA ASP A 349 -6.48 -17.76 21.32
C ASP A 349 -7.30 -17.55 20.05
N ALA A 350 -6.96 -16.54 19.23
CA ALA A 350 -7.53 -16.40 17.90
C ALA A 350 -6.81 -17.36 16.95
N HIS A 351 -6.90 -18.66 17.24
CA HIS A 351 -6.77 -19.67 16.21
C HIS A 351 -7.89 -19.44 15.22
N TYR A 352 -7.61 -18.62 14.20
CA TYR A 352 -8.45 -18.51 13.02
C TYR A 352 -8.63 -19.93 12.50
N ASN A 353 -9.85 -20.45 12.61
CA ASN A 353 -10.19 -21.78 12.14
C ASN A 353 -10.29 -21.71 10.59
N ILE A 354 -9.13 -21.63 9.95
CA ILE A 354 -8.95 -21.32 8.52
C ILE A 354 -9.58 -22.39 7.63
N THR A 355 -9.62 -23.64 8.11
CA THR A 355 -10.21 -24.77 7.39
C THR A 355 -11.71 -24.64 7.12
N ASN A 356 -12.43 -23.73 7.81
CA ASN A 356 -13.86 -23.51 7.60
C ASN A 356 -14.20 -22.28 6.76
N CYS A 357 -13.22 -21.63 6.12
CA CYS A 357 -13.48 -20.56 5.15
C CYS A 357 -13.77 -21.08 3.73
N SER A 358 -14.02 -22.38 3.54
CA SER A 358 -14.72 -22.84 2.35
C SER A 358 -16.17 -22.38 2.43
N PHE A 359 -16.54 -21.39 1.64
CA PHE A 359 -17.93 -20.95 1.47
C PHE A 359 -18.73 -22.05 0.73
N SER A 360 -19.07 -23.14 1.41
CA SER A 360 -20.07 -24.10 0.94
C SER A 360 -21.33 -23.94 1.78
N TYR A 361 -22.20 -23.01 1.37
CA TYR A 361 -23.56 -22.93 1.92
C TYR A 361 -24.38 -24.12 1.41
N ARG A 362 -24.49 -25.18 2.23
CA ARG A 362 -25.50 -26.23 2.09
C ARG A 362 -25.93 -26.72 3.48
N GLY A 363 -26.98 -26.14 4.05
CA GLY A 363 -27.66 -26.71 5.22
C GLY A 363 -28.57 -25.73 5.99
N PRO A 364 -29.70 -26.20 6.56
CA PRO A 364 -30.78 -25.35 7.10
C PRO A 364 -30.48 -24.80 8.50
N PRO A 365 -31.22 -23.77 8.95
CA PRO A 365 -30.84 -22.95 10.09
C PRO A 365 -31.34 -23.59 11.39
N THR A 366 -30.47 -23.77 12.39
CA THR A 366 -30.86 -23.59 13.80
C THR A 366 -29.65 -23.63 14.74
N MET A 367 -29.54 -22.54 15.49
CA MET A 367 -28.90 -22.35 16.81
C MET A 367 -27.39 -22.56 16.97
N PHE A 368 -26.78 -21.53 17.55
CA PHE A 368 -25.35 -21.31 17.81
C PHE A 368 -24.47 -21.13 16.57
N GLN A 369 -24.69 -20.00 15.87
CA GLN A 369 -23.62 -19.35 15.12
C GLN A 369 -22.51 -18.97 16.10
N SER A 370 -21.43 -19.75 16.14
CA SER A 370 -20.15 -19.24 16.60
C SER A 370 -19.86 -18.00 15.76
N VAL A 371 -19.74 -16.84 16.40
CA VAL A 371 -19.26 -15.62 15.76
C VAL A 371 -17.80 -15.87 15.40
N THR A 372 -17.55 -16.53 14.27
CA THR A 372 -16.21 -16.64 13.72
C THR A 372 -15.80 -15.23 13.33
N PRO A 373 -14.65 -14.71 13.82
CA PRO A 373 -14.12 -13.44 13.35
C PRO A 373 -14.07 -13.49 11.82
N TYR A 374 -14.79 -12.58 11.18
CA TYR A 374 -14.96 -12.55 9.74
C TYR A 374 -13.59 -12.62 9.06
N PRO A 375 -13.38 -13.55 8.10
CA PRO A 375 -12.05 -13.83 7.62
C PRO A 375 -11.50 -12.59 6.91
N VAL A 376 -10.26 -12.25 7.26
CA VAL A 376 -9.43 -11.22 6.64
C VAL A 376 -9.48 -11.27 5.11
N LEU A 377 -9.66 -12.48 4.55
CA LEU A 377 -9.91 -12.76 3.13
C LEU A 377 -11.09 -11.96 2.53
N VAL A 378 -12.20 -11.75 3.23
CA VAL A 378 -13.34 -10.96 2.73
C VAL A 378 -12.97 -9.48 2.58
N LEU A 379 -11.97 -9.01 3.33
CA LEU A 379 -11.49 -7.63 3.21
C LEU A 379 -10.43 -7.48 2.09
N THR A 380 -9.65 -8.54 1.79
CA THR A 380 -8.60 -8.55 0.76
C THR A 380 -9.10 -8.90 -0.62
N GLU A 381 -10.02 -9.87 -0.71
CA GLU A 381 -10.59 -10.29 -1.98
C GLU A 381 -11.29 -9.10 -2.64
N GLY A 382 -10.84 -8.79 -3.86
CA GLY A 382 -11.41 -7.72 -4.64
C GLY A 382 -10.83 -6.33 -4.38
N HIS A 383 -9.78 -6.14 -3.57
CA HIS A 383 -9.18 -4.78 -3.48
C HIS A 383 -8.57 -4.32 -4.81
N HIS A 384 -7.91 -5.22 -5.55
CA HIS A 384 -7.44 -4.94 -6.91
C HIS A 384 -8.60 -4.58 -7.86
N ALA A 385 -9.69 -5.36 -7.79
CA ALA A 385 -10.88 -5.14 -8.58
C ALA A 385 -11.54 -3.81 -8.21
N TYR A 386 -11.62 -3.49 -6.92
CA TYR A 386 -12.11 -2.22 -6.40
C TYR A 386 -11.30 -1.04 -6.94
N LEU A 387 -9.97 -1.07 -6.86
CA LEU A 387 -9.12 0.00 -7.40
C LEU A 387 -9.35 0.19 -8.90
N LYS A 388 -9.45 -0.90 -9.68
CA LYS A 388 -9.83 -0.83 -11.10
C LYS A 388 -11.21 -0.21 -11.30
N SER A 389 -12.21 -0.66 -10.54
CA SER A 389 -13.57 -0.08 -10.58
C SER A 389 -13.57 1.41 -10.24
N ARG A 390 -12.75 1.85 -9.27
CA ARG A 390 -12.61 3.27 -8.92
C ARG A 390 -11.98 4.07 -10.05
N VAL A 391 -10.98 3.53 -10.77
CA VAL A 391 -10.46 4.17 -12.00
C VAL A 391 -11.59 4.40 -13.00
N PHE A 392 -12.48 3.42 -13.18
CA PHE A 392 -13.60 3.55 -14.13
C PHE A 392 -14.64 4.55 -13.69
N VAL A 393 -15.00 4.56 -12.41
CA VAL A 393 -15.97 5.53 -11.86
C VAL A 393 -15.43 6.95 -11.99
N THR A 394 -14.19 7.18 -11.54
CA THR A 394 -13.55 8.51 -11.61
C THR A 394 -13.33 9.00 -13.04
N PHE A 395 -13.10 8.10 -14.00
CA PHE A 395 -13.04 8.46 -15.42
C PHE A 395 -14.42 8.75 -16.03
N LYS A 396 -15.46 7.96 -15.72
CA LYS A 396 -16.81 8.08 -16.29
C LYS A 396 -17.52 9.38 -15.88
N ASP A 397 -17.23 9.90 -14.70
CA ASP A 397 -17.75 11.20 -14.24
C ASP A 397 -17.30 12.36 -15.15
N GLY A 398 -16.30 12.16 -16.02
CA GLY A 398 -15.73 13.17 -16.92
C GLY A 398 -16.37 13.32 -18.32
N GLY A 399 -17.25 12.43 -18.79
CA GLY A 399 -17.86 12.64 -20.12
C GLY A 399 -18.69 11.51 -20.75
N THR A 400 -19.85 11.89 -21.29
CA THR A 400 -20.92 11.03 -21.85
C THR A 400 -20.85 10.84 -23.36
N ARG A 401 -19.69 10.50 -23.93
CA ARG A 401 -19.67 10.15 -25.36
C ARG A 401 -20.13 8.70 -25.54
N PRO A 402 -21.19 8.44 -26.34
CA PRO A 402 -21.59 7.08 -26.68
C PRO A 402 -20.54 6.47 -27.60
N ASN A 403 -19.68 5.60 -27.05
CA ASN A 403 -18.69 4.85 -27.81
C ASN A 403 -19.01 3.34 -27.71
N PRO A 404 -18.86 2.56 -28.79
CA PRO A 404 -19.13 1.12 -28.79
C PRO A 404 -18.29 0.27 -27.84
N ARG A 405 -17.09 0.69 -27.40
CA ARG A 405 -16.28 -0.07 -26.42
C ARG A 405 -16.42 0.50 -25.02
N THR A 406 -16.61 -0.38 -24.04
CA THR A 406 -16.53 0.02 -22.63
C THR A 406 -15.07 0.32 -22.28
N ILE A 407 -14.82 1.42 -21.57
CA ILE A 407 -13.47 1.77 -21.10
C ILE A 407 -12.86 0.63 -20.26
N GLU A 408 -13.71 -0.16 -19.59
CA GLU A 408 -13.33 -1.31 -18.77
C GLU A 408 -12.57 -2.36 -19.58
N GLU A 409 -13.08 -2.74 -20.75
CA GLU A 409 -12.44 -3.71 -21.64
C GLU A 409 -11.09 -3.19 -22.14
N VAL A 410 -11.05 -1.95 -22.62
CA VAL A 410 -9.83 -1.38 -23.21
C VAL A 410 -8.76 -1.13 -22.16
N PHE A 411 -9.17 -0.65 -20.98
CA PHE A 411 -8.25 -0.35 -19.90
C PHE A 411 -7.52 -1.61 -19.43
N ILE A 412 -8.19 -2.76 -19.27
CA ILE A 412 -7.51 -3.98 -18.82
C ILE A 412 -6.40 -4.39 -19.79
N GLU A 413 -6.69 -4.37 -21.10
CA GLU A 413 -5.73 -4.68 -22.16
C GLU A 413 -4.57 -3.67 -22.16
N ARG A 414 -4.89 -2.38 -22.31
CA ARG A 414 -3.89 -1.31 -22.46
C ARG A 414 -3.10 -1.03 -21.19
N TRP A 415 -3.73 -1.15 -20.02
CA TRP A 415 -3.04 -1.03 -18.74
C TRP A 415 -1.86 -2.00 -18.69
N SER A 416 -2.16 -3.28 -18.95
CA SER A 416 -1.20 -4.38 -18.89
C SER A 416 -0.11 -4.31 -19.97
N GLU A 417 -0.46 -3.88 -21.19
CA GLU A 417 0.46 -3.87 -22.32
C GLU A 417 1.32 -2.60 -22.42
N GLU A 418 0.80 -1.42 -22.02
CA GLU A 418 1.43 -0.13 -22.36
C GLU A 418 1.96 0.66 -21.15
N VAL A 419 1.26 0.61 -20.02
CA VAL A 419 1.45 1.63 -18.96
C VAL A 419 1.68 1.09 -17.55
N ARG A 420 1.52 -0.22 -17.35
CA ARG A 420 1.70 -0.87 -16.05
C ARG A 420 3.12 -0.64 -15.54
N GLY A 421 3.24 -0.15 -14.31
CA GLY A 421 4.54 0.16 -13.72
C GLY A 421 5.21 1.43 -14.27
N SER A 422 4.55 2.22 -15.11
CA SER A 422 5.11 3.48 -15.64
C SER A 422 4.21 4.71 -15.40
N VAL A 423 3.17 4.58 -14.58
CA VAL A 423 2.15 5.62 -14.27
C VAL A 423 2.75 6.96 -13.92
N PHE A 424 3.78 6.98 -13.09
CA PHE A 424 4.44 8.22 -12.69
C PHE A 424 5.09 8.98 -13.86
N PHE A 425 5.49 8.28 -14.93
CA PHE A 425 6.17 8.89 -16.08
C PHE A 425 5.21 9.46 -17.14
N TRP A 426 4.11 8.77 -17.45
CA TRP A 426 3.19 9.22 -18.51
C TRP A 426 2.02 10.06 -17.96
N ALA A 427 1.51 9.74 -16.77
CA ALA A 427 0.39 10.45 -16.17
C ALA A 427 0.92 11.64 -15.35
N GLN A 428 1.45 12.69 -15.98
CA GLN A 428 1.97 13.85 -15.22
C GLN A 428 0.85 14.72 -14.61
N SER A 429 -0.38 14.62 -15.12
CA SER A 429 -1.57 15.33 -14.63
C SER A 429 -2.84 14.52 -14.89
N SER A 430 -3.94 14.85 -14.20
CA SER A 430 -5.25 14.22 -14.45
C SER A 430 -5.67 14.34 -15.91
N ILE A 431 -5.52 15.53 -16.49
CA ILE A 431 -5.86 15.81 -17.89
C ILE A 431 -5.09 14.89 -18.85
N LYS A 432 -3.78 14.66 -18.62
CA LYS A 432 -2.99 13.75 -19.46
C LYS A 432 -3.45 12.31 -19.32
N ALA A 433 -3.82 11.89 -18.10
CA ALA A 433 -4.36 10.56 -17.86
C ALA A 433 -5.70 10.34 -18.57
N GLU A 434 -6.61 11.32 -18.46
CA GLU A 434 -7.91 11.32 -19.14
C GLU A 434 -7.73 11.26 -20.66
N MET A 435 -6.87 12.10 -21.23
CA MET A 435 -6.60 12.12 -22.67
C MET A 435 -6.05 10.78 -23.18
N LEU A 436 -5.20 10.09 -22.41
CA LEU A 436 -4.69 8.77 -22.80
C LEU A 436 -5.78 7.70 -22.75
N MET A 437 -6.56 7.67 -21.67
CA MET A 437 -7.69 6.74 -21.53
C MET A 437 -8.77 6.97 -22.60
N GLU A 438 -9.01 8.23 -22.96
CA GLU A 438 -9.88 8.62 -24.09
C GLU A 438 -9.34 8.11 -25.42
N ARG A 439 -8.03 8.27 -25.66
CA ARG A 439 -7.39 7.73 -26.87
C ARG A 439 -7.55 6.22 -26.96
N TRP A 440 -7.32 5.48 -25.88
CA TRP A 440 -7.56 4.04 -25.86
C TRP A 440 -9.00 3.71 -26.24
N ARG A 441 -9.98 4.46 -25.72
CA ARG A 441 -11.39 4.29 -26.04
C ARG A 441 -11.71 4.55 -27.52
N GLU A 442 -11.01 5.48 -28.17
CA GLU A 442 -11.19 5.83 -29.58
C GLU A 442 -10.45 4.88 -30.55
N GLU A 443 -9.42 4.18 -30.08
CA GLU A 443 -8.66 3.24 -30.89
C GLU A 443 -9.51 2.06 -31.35
N LYS A 444 -9.55 1.87 -32.67
CA LYS A 444 -10.20 0.70 -33.27
C LYS A 444 -9.54 -0.56 -32.72
N PRO A 445 -10.31 -1.64 -32.44
CA PRO A 445 -9.74 -2.89 -32.00
C PRO A 445 -8.67 -3.30 -33.01
N VAL A 446 -7.43 -3.39 -32.55
CA VAL A 446 -6.35 -3.96 -33.35
C VAL A 446 -6.83 -5.36 -33.67
N LYS A 447 -7.16 -5.63 -34.94
CA LYS A 447 -7.43 -6.99 -35.39
C LYS A 447 -6.15 -7.75 -35.06
N ARG A 448 -6.13 -8.48 -33.94
CA ARG A 448 -5.03 -9.40 -33.60
C ARG A 448 -4.94 -10.31 -34.80
N GLN A 449 -3.98 -10.02 -35.69
CA GLN A 449 -3.68 -10.91 -36.79
C GLN A 449 -3.31 -12.19 -36.10
N LEU A 450 -4.20 -13.19 -36.20
CA LEU A 450 -3.99 -14.50 -35.61
C LEU A 450 -2.61 -14.92 -36.08
N ARG A 451 -1.62 -14.87 -35.18
CA ARG A 451 -0.28 -15.33 -35.51
C ARG A 451 -0.49 -16.75 -36.03
N PRO A 452 -0.10 -17.07 -37.28
CA PRO A 452 -0.32 -18.39 -37.82
C PRO A 452 0.24 -19.38 -36.80
N ARG A 453 -0.61 -20.27 -36.29
CA ARG A 453 -0.19 -21.33 -35.39
C ARG A 453 0.98 -22.02 -36.09
N ARG A 454 2.18 -21.93 -35.52
CA ARG A 454 3.32 -22.70 -36.01
C ARG A 454 2.90 -24.16 -35.93
N ALA A 455 2.75 -24.78 -37.10
CA ALA A 455 2.41 -26.18 -37.27
C ALA A 455 3.56 -27.07 -36.82
#